data_AF-A0AB39XHZ9-F1
#
_entry.id   AF-A0AB39XHZ9-F1
#
_cell.length_a   1.000
_cell.length_b   1.000
_cell.length_c   1.000
_cell.angle_alpha   90.00
_cell.angle_beta   90.00
_cell.angle_gamma   90.00
#
_symmetry.space_group_name_H-M   'P 1'
#
loop_
_entity.id
_entity.type
_entity.pdbx_description
1 polymer ?
#
loop_
_entity_poly.entity_id
_entity_poly.type
_entity_poly.pdbx_seq_one_letter_code
_entity_poly.pdbx_strand_id
1 'polypeptide(L)'
;MTDLDLISRRFAAIAPGKEVDIGDLRGRARRYDLDMPDGARHAAIGIAVSRRCNLLVAVTQGNVEANTVQRAALVFLGTQEMKTWIGAALDGR
;
A
#
# COMPACT_ATOMS: atom_id res chain seq x y z
N MET A 1 -5.62 -4.00 -16.48
CA MET A 1 -6.63 -3.61 -15.47
C MET A 1 -6.31 -4.38 -14.20
N THR A 2 -6.22 -3.70 -13.06
CA THR A 2 -5.93 -4.33 -11.77
C THR A 2 -7.11 -4.18 -10.83
N ASP A 3 -7.29 -5.07 -9.86
CA ASP A 3 -8.46 -5.09 -8.96
C ASP A 3 -8.67 -3.78 -8.18
N LEU A 4 -7.61 -2.97 -8.00
CA LEU A 4 -7.69 -1.66 -7.37
C LEU A 4 -8.35 -0.58 -8.26
N ASP A 5 -8.29 -0.73 -9.61
CA ASP A 5 -9.02 0.15 -10.55
C ASP A 5 -10.54 0.05 -10.33
N LEU A 6 -11.00 -1.06 -9.72
CA LEU A 6 -12.38 -1.31 -9.37
C LEU A 6 -12.81 -0.63 -8.05
N ILE A 7 -11.86 -0.15 -7.23
CA ILE A 7 -12.16 0.50 -5.95
C ILE A 7 -12.46 1.99 -6.14
N SER A 8 -11.74 2.71 -7.02
CA SER A 8 -12.04 4.10 -7.37
C SER A 8 -11.21 4.62 -8.54
N ARG A 9 -11.87 5.33 -9.48
CA ARG A 9 -11.21 5.99 -10.63
C ARG A 9 -10.33 7.20 -10.24
N ARG A 10 -10.36 7.64 -8.98
CA ARG A 10 -9.57 8.78 -8.49
C ARG A 10 -8.09 8.47 -8.30
N PHE A 11 -7.71 7.20 -8.38
CA PHE A 11 -6.33 6.77 -8.21
C PHE A 11 -5.71 6.51 -9.58
N ALA A 12 -5.07 7.54 -10.16
CA ALA A 12 -4.33 7.39 -11.40
C ALA A 12 -2.96 6.76 -11.09
N ALA A 13 -2.75 5.50 -11.50
CA ALA A 13 -1.48 4.84 -11.31
C ALA A 13 -0.38 5.53 -12.13
N ILE A 14 0.67 6.02 -11.47
CA ILE A 14 1.76 6.74 -12.15
C ILE A 14 2.83 5.79 -12.72
N ALA A 15 2.85 4.53 -12.28
CA ALA A 15 3.80 3.51 -12.71
C ALA A 15 3.30 2.09 -12.39
N PRO A 16 3.90 1.04 -13.02
CA PRO A 16 3.73 -0.33 -12.56
C PRO A 16 4.10 -0.52 -11.09
N GLY A 17 3.45 -1.47 -10.42
CA GLY A 17 3.75 -1.79 -9.03
C GLY A 17 5.11 -2.48 -8.89
N LYS A 18 5.92 -2.02 -7.93
CA LYS A 18 7.24 -2.59 -7.62
C LYS A 18 7.11 -3.66 -6.53
N GLU A 19 7.95 -4.67 -6.58
CA GLU A 19 7.95 -5.74 -5.59
C GLU A 19 8.31 -5.21 -4.21
N VAL A 20 7.62 -5.72 -3.20
CA VAL A 20 7.86 -5.43 -1.79
C VAL A 20 7.65 -6.69 -0.96
N ASP A 21 8.37 -6.75 0.15
CA ASP A 21 8.23 -7.77 1.18
C ASP A 21 7.97 -7.12 2.55
N ILE A 22 7.17 -7.81 3.38
CA ILE A 22 6.84 -7.41 4.74
C ILE A 22 6.87 -8.67 5.60
N GLY A 23 8.05 -9.00 6.16
CA GLY A 23 8.26 -10.32 6.77
C GLY A 23 8.11 -11.42 5.69
N ASP A 24 7.31 -12.44 5.95
CA ASP A 24 7.06 -13.51 4.95
C ASP A 24 5.97 -13.17 3.92
N LEU A 25 5.45 -11.94 3.94
CA LEU A 25 4.45 -11.48 2.98
C LEU A 25 5.16 -10.90 1.76
N ARG A 26 4.75 -11.31 0.56
CA ARG A 26 5.30 -10.80 -0.70
C ARG A 26 4.20 -10.21 -1.55
N GLY A 27 4.52 -9.16 -2.29
CA GLY A 27 3.58 -8.56 -3.23
C GLY A 27 4.12 -7.32 -3.88
N ARG A 28 3.27 -6.31 -4.11
CA ARG A 28 3.63 -5.11 -4.85
C ARG A 28 3.11 -3.83 -4.19
N ALA A 29 3.93 -2.79 -4.25
CA ALA A 29 3.55 -1.41 -3.93
C ALA A 29 3.42 -0.61 -5.22
N ARG A 30 2.30 0.08 -5.40
CA ARG A 30 2.02 0.96 -6.53
C ARG A 30 1.74 2.37 -6.05
N ARG A 31 2.21 3.34 -6.83
CA ARG A 31 2.10 4.77 -6.55
C ARG A 31 0.95 5.38 -7.34
N TYR A 32 0.29 6.33 -6.73
CA TYR A 32 -0.82 7.08 -7.27
C TYR A 32 -0.63 8.55 -6.93
N ASP A 33 -0.92 9.41 -7.89
CA ASP A 33 -1.14 10.82 -7.61
C ASP A 33 -2.60 11.02 -7.22
N LEU A 34 -2.82 11.94 -6.27
CA LEU A 34 -4.14 12.37 -5.84
C LEU A 34 -4.28 13.86 -6.08
N ASP A 35 -5.21 14.20 -6.97
CA ASP A 35 -5.66 15.57 -7.17
C ASP A 35 -6.66 15.92 -6.06
N MET A 36 -6.25 16.80 -5.14
CA MET A 36 -7.11 17.27 -4.07
C MET A 36 -8.00 18.41 -4.57
N PRO A 37 -9.21 18.59 -3.99
CA PRO A 37 -10.13 19.66 -4.41
C PRO A 37 -9.57 21.09 -4.27
N ASP A 38 -8.58 21.29 -3.41
CA ASP A 38 -7.88 22.56 -3.17
C ASP A 38 -6.68 22.77 -4.12
N GLY A 39 -6.42 21.83 -5.04
CA GLY A 39 -5.29 21.84 -5.96
C GLY A 39 -3.97 21.37 -5.33
N ALA A 40 -3.96 20.95 -4.06
CA ALA A 40 -2.79 20.34 -3.46
C ALA A 40 -2.52 18.96 -4.08
N ARG A 41 -1.26 18.65 -4.35
CA ARG A 41 -0.86 17.32 -4.84
C ARG A 41 -0.54 16.43 -3.66
N HIS A 42 -1.33 15.38 -3.48
CA HIS A 42 -1.04 14.34 -2.51
C HIS A 42 -0.52 13.09 -3.21
N ALA A 43 0.33 12.34 -2.52
CA ALA A 43 0.75 11.02 -2.97
C ALA A 43 -0.01 9.94 -2.22
N ALA A 44 -0.41 8.89 -2.94
CA ALA A 44 -0.93 7.68 -2.34
C ALA A 44 -0.15 6.44 -2.80
N ILE A 45 -0.03 5.48 -1.90
CA ILE A 45 0.62 4.20 -2.13
C ILE A 45 -0.37 3.10 -1.80
N GLY A 46 -0.69 2.27 -2.78
CA GLY A 46 -1.40 1.01 -2.58
C GLY A 46 -0.39 -0.11 -2.46
N ILE A 47 -0.46 -0.87 -1.37
CA ILE A 47 0.37 -2.04 -1.10
C ILE A 47 -0.55 -3.25 -1.04
N ALA A 48 -0.26 -4.26 -1.84
CA ALA A 48 -0.95 -5.55 -1.79
C ALA A 48 0.10 -6.63 -1.57
N VAL A 49 0.00 -7.37 -0.47
CA VAL A 49 0.89 -8.48 -0.14
C VAL A 49 0.09 -9.69 0.30
N SER A 50 0.58 -10.88 -0.03
CA SER A 50 -0.13 -12.14 0.24
C SER A 50 0.75 -13.14 0.97
N ARG A 51 0.11 -14.02 1.75
CA ARG A 51 0.68 -15.25 2.29
C ARG A 51 -0.33 -16.36 2.03
N ARG A 52 0.05 -17.38 1.24
CA ARG A 52 -0.85 -18.45 0.77
C ARG A 52 -2.07 -17.84 0.06
N CYS A 53 -3.28 -18.09 0.54
CA CYS A 53 -4.54 -17.57 -0.02
C CYS A 53 -5.02 -16.27 0.66
N ASN A 54 -4.30 -15.77 1.67
CA ASN A 54 -4.71 -14.60 2.44
C ASN A 54 -4.00 -13.35 1.92
N LEU A 55 -4.74 -12.24 1.84
CA LEU A 55 -4.28 -10.97 1.27
C LEU A 55 -4.40 -9.85 2.31
N LEU A 56 -3.35 -9.04 2.39
CA LEU A 56 -3.37 -7.73 3.03
C LEU A 56 -3.30 -6.65 1.95
N VAL A 57 -4.24 -5.71 2.01
CA VAL A 57 -4.17 -4.46 1.23
C VAL A 57 -4.05 -3.29 2.19
N ALA A 58 -3.04 -2.45 1.98
CA ALA A 58 -2.85 -1.22 2.72
C ALA A 58 -2.82 -0.04 1.75
N VAL A 59 -3.45 1.07 2.15
CA VAL A 59 -3.38 2.34 1.43
C VAL A 59 -2.81 3.38 2.37
N THR A 60 -1.80 4.10 1.91
CA THR A 60 -1.20 5.20 2.66
C THR A 60 -1.22 6.45 1.80
N GLN A 61 -1.61 7.57 2.38
CA GLN A 61 -1.64 8.87 1.73
C GLN A 61 -0.79 9.87 2.52
N GLY A 62 -0.15 10.80 1.82
CA GLY A 62 0.55 11.92 2.46
C GLY A 62 0.63 13.13 1.54
N ASN A 63 0.95 14.27 2.14
CA ASN A 63 1.20 15.54 1.46
C ASN A 63 2.68 15.75 1.10
N VAL A 64 3.43 14.66 1.02
CA VAL A 64 4.86 14.63 0.66
C VAL A 64 5.07 13.71 -0.52
N GLU A 65 6.28 13.72 -1.08
CA GLU A 65 6.69 12.87 -2.19
C GLU A 65 6.32 11.40 -2.02
N ALA A 66 5.84 10.75 -3.10
CA ALA A 66 5.36 9.37 -3.08
C ALA A 66 6.42 8.37 -2.58
N ASN A 67 7.71 8.61 -2.87
CA ASN A 67 8.81 7.81 -2.35
C ASN A 67 8.89 7.85 -0.81
N THR A 68 8.68 9.03 -0.23
CA THR A 68 8.70 9.25 1.21
C THR A 68 7.51 8.58 1.87
N VAL A 69 6.31 8.74 1.31
CA VAL A 69 5.09 8.05 1.78
C VAL A 69 5.27 6.53 1.72
N GLN A 70 5.79 6.00 0.60
CA GLN A 70 6.04 4.56 0.44
C GLN A 70 7.02 4.04 1.49
N ARG A 71 8.13 4.75 1.71
CA ARG A 71 9.13 4.34 2.69
C ARG A 71 8.55 4.34 4.10
N ALA A 72 7.82 5.38 4.48
CA ALA A 72 7.18 5.47 5.79
C ALA A 72 6.17 4.33 6.01
N ALA A 73 5.35 4.02 4.98
CA ALA A 73 4.41 2.90 5.02
C ALA A 73 5.12 1.56 5.22
N LEU A 74 6.20 1.30 4.47
CA LEU A 74 6.95 0.04 4.61
C LEU A 74 7.67 -0.07 5.95
N VAL A 75 8.21 1.03 6.49
CA VAL A 75 8.81 1.06 7.83
C VAL A 75 7.75 0.73 8.89
N PHE A 76 6.57 1.36 8.81
CA PHE A 76 5.47 1.12 9.73
C PHE A 76 4.97 -0.33 9.67
N LEU A 77 4.69 -0.85 8.48
CA LEU A 77 4.24 -2.25 8.32
C LEU A 77 5.34 -3.25 8.69
N GLY A 78 6.60 -2.82 8.64
CA GLY A 78 7.77 -3.62 8.98
C GLY A 78 8.03 -3.75 10.49
N THR A 79 7.33 -3.00 11.36
CA THR A 79 7.50 -3.10 12.82
C THR A 79 7.03 -4.45 13.34
N GLN A 80 7.53 -4.84 14.51
CA GLN A 80 7.21 -6.15 15.09
C GLN A 80 5.73 -6.22 15.48
N GLU A 81 5.18 -5.12 15.99
CA GLU A 81 3.78 -4.96 16.34
C GLU A 81 2.89 -5.18 15.12
N MET A 82 3.21 -4.52 14.00
CA MET A 82 2.43 -4.66 12.78
C MET A 82 2.55 -6.05 12.18
N LYS A 83 3.76 -6.63 12.12
CA LYS A 83 3.93 -8.01 11.64
C LYS A 83 3.14 -9.01 12.47
N THR A 84 3.10 -8.83 13.80
CA THR A 84 2.34 -9.69 14.71
C THR A 84 0.84 -9.55 14.47
N TRP A 85 0.35 -8.31 14.39
CA TRP A 85 -1.07 -8.03 14.12
C TRP A 85 -1.50 -8.57 12.75
N ILE A 86 -0.72 -8.31 11.69
CA ILE A 86 -1.01 -8.82 10.34
C ILE A 86 -1.03 -10.35 10.35
N GLY A 87 -0.05 -10.99 11.02
CA GLY A 87 -0.01 -12.44 11.14
C GLY A 87 -1.25 -13.01 11.81
N ALA A 88 -1.68 -12.43 12.93
CA ALA A 88 -2.90 -12.86 13.63
C ALA A 88 -4.15 -12.68 12.76
N ALA A 89 -4.32 -11.50 12.15
CA ALA A 89 -5.46 -11.19 11.31
C ALA A 89 -5.56 -12.12 10.09
N LEU A 90 -4.44 -12.43 9.42
CA LEU A 90 -4.41 -13.34 8.28
C LEU A 90 -4.60 -14.81 8.68
N ASP A 91 -4.25 -15.18 9.92
CA ASP A 91 -4.51 -16.53 10.45
C ASP A 91 -5.94 -16.66 11.02
N GLY A 92 -6.71 -15.57 11.09
CA GLY A 92 -8.07 -15.55 11.66
C GLY A 92 -8.11 -15.61 13.18
N ARG A 93 -7.10 -15.04 13.87
CA ARG A 93 -6.96 -15.02 15.33
C ARG A 93 -7.02 -13.61 15.91
#